data_AF-A0A7V5PGQ8-F1
#
_entry.id   AF-A0A7V5PGQ8-F1
#
_cell.length_a   1.000
_cell.length_b   1.000
_cell.length_c   1.000
_cell.angle_alpha   90.00
_cell.angle_beta   90.00
_cell.angle_gamma   90.00
#
_symmetry.space_group_name_H-M   'P 1'
#
loop_
_entity.id
_entity.type
_entity.pdbx_description
1 polymer ?
#
loop_
_entity_poly.entity_id
_entity_poly.type
_entity_poly.pdbx_seq_one_letter_code
_entity_poly.pdbx_strand_id
1 'polypeptide(L)'
;MKRTLFPLLPLVLLAGCSAQPRLPADARPCTEPRPQACTMDYRPVCALHRDGRWRTAGNACSACGDATVLGWREGECSTPR
;
A
#
# COMPACT_ATOMS: atom_id res chain seq x y z
N MET A 1 -35.41 -9.56 -44.51
CA MET A 1 -34.22 -10.44 -44.55
C MET A 1 -33.13 -9.77 -45.38
N LYS A 2 -32.13 -9.12 -44.76
CA LYS A 2 -30.91 -8.68 -45.45
C LYS A 2 -29.75 -8.65 -44.45
N ARG A 3 -28.80 -9.54 -44.70
CA ARG A 3 -27.58 -9.76 -43.92
C ARG A 3 -26.61 -8.63 -44.23
N THR A 4 -26.14 -7.90 -43.23
CA THR A 4 -24.97 -7.02 -43.41
C THR A 4 -23.88 -7.39 -42.41
N LEU A 5 -22.78 -7.78 -43.03
CA LEU A 5 -21.52 -8.33 -42.58
C LEU A 5 -20.84 -7.49 -41.47
N PHE A 6 -20.37 -8.19 -40.44
CA PHE A 6 -19.57 -7.70 -39.31
C PHE A 6 -18.13 -7.40 -39.78
N PRO A 7 -17.59 -6.16 -39.72
CA PRO A 7 -16.16 -5.98 -39.87
C PRO A 7 -15.45 -6.38 -38.57
N LEU A 8 -14.70 -7.49 -38.62
CA LEU A 8 -13.76 -7.93 -37.60
C LEU A 8 -12.65 -6.87 -37.43
N LEU A 9 -12.78 -6.04 -36.40
CA LEU A 9 -11.68 -5.23 -35.88
C LEU A 9 -10.93 -6.10 -34.85
N PRO A 10 -9.64 -6.46 -35.05
CA PRO A 10 -8.93 -7.28 -34.10
C PRO A 10 -8.66 -6.45 -32.85
N LEU A 11 -9.36 -6.80 -31.76
CA LEU A 11 -9.18 -6.20 -30.44
C LEU A 11 -7.83 -6.68 -29.87
N VAL A 12 -6.78 -5.89 -30.07
CA VAL A 12 -5.45 -6.15 -29.49
C VAL A 12 -5.52 -5.94 -27.98
N LEU A 13 -5.48 -7.02 -27.21
CA LEU A 13 -5.45 -7.02 -25.75
C LEU A 13 -4.00 -6.91 -25.26
N LEU A 14 -3.56 -5.71 -24.91
CA LEU A 14 -2.29 -5.50 -24.18
C LEU A 14 -2.48 -5.91 -22.72
N ALA A 15 -2.00 -7.10 -22.35
CA ALA A 15 -1.95 -7.54 -20.95
C ALA A 15 -0.72 -6.93 -20.25
N GLY A 16 -0.93 -5.89 -19.45
CA GLY A 16 0.11 -5.31 -18.58
C GLY A 16 0.03 -5.89 -17.17
N CYS A 17 1.11 -6.49 -16.68
CA CYS A 17 1.24 -6.90 -15.27
C CYS A 17 1.86 -5.76 -14.45
N SER A 18 1.16 -5.25 -13.44
CA SER A 18 1.73 -4.35 -12.44
C SER A 18 2.24 -5.14 -11.24
N ALA A 19 3.52 -4.97 -10.89
CA ALA A 19 4.08 -5.49 -9.64
C ALA A 19 3.69 -4.56 -8.49
N GLN A 20 2.57 -4.84 -7.83
CA GLN A 20 2.19 -4.14 -6.61
C GLN A 20 3.18 -4.49 -5.49
N PRO A 21 3.62 -3.53 -4.65
CA PRO A 21 4.35 -3.86 -3.43
C PRO A 21 3.53 -4.84 -2.60
N ARG A 22 4.06 -6.05 -2.40
CA ARG A 22 3.39 -7.06 -1.58
C ARG A 22 3.55 -6.66 -0.12
N LEU A 23 2.51 -6.06 0.44
CA LEU A 23 2.43 -5.84 1.88
C LEU A 23 2.28 -7.19 2.58
N PRO A 24 2.98 -7.44 3.70
CA PRO A 24 2.77 -8.64 4.51
C PRO A 24 1.31 -8.76 4.96
N ALA A 25 0.80 -9.99 5.04
CA ALA A 25 -0.63 -10.26 5.29
C ALA A 25 -1.13 -9.72 6.64
N ASP A 26 -0.23 -9.55 7.60
CA ASP A 26 -0.50 -9.03 8.94
C ASP A 26 -0.28 -7.51 9.05
N ALA A 27 0.11 -6.84 7.97
CA ALA A 27 0.28 -5.41 7.92
C ALA A 27 -0.99 -4.72 7.40
N ARG A 28 -1.36 -3.61 8.05
CA ARG A 28 -2.43 -2.72 7.62
C ARG A 28 -1.87 -1.71 6.60
N PRO A 29 -2.43 -1.59 5.39
CA PRO A 29 -1.92 -0.65 4.39
C PRO A 29 -2.20 0.80 4.78
N CYS A 30 -1.30 1.71 4.37
CA CYS A 30 -1.63 3.13 4.39
C CYS A 30 -2.55 3.47 3.22
N THR A 31 -3.62 4.22 3.50
CA THR A 31 -4.60 4.67 2.50
C THR A 31 -4.28 6.08 2.04
N GLU A 32 -4.72 6.41 0.82
CA GLU A 32 -4.64 7.78 0.30
C GLU A 32 -5.96 8.55 0.46
N PRO A 33 -5.91 9.88 0.67
CA PRO A 33 -4.71 10.71 0.80
C PRO A 33 -4.02 10.59 2.17
N ARG A 34 -2.69 10.71 2.21
CA ARG A 34 -1.92 10.69 3.47
C ARG A 34 -2.32 11.82 4.42
N PRO A 35 -2.42 11.54 5.74
CA PRO A 35 -2.67 12.58 6.73
C PRO A 35 -1.52 13.58 6.77
N GLN A 36 -1.86 14.87 6.80
CA GLN A 36 -0.89 15.97 6.91
C GLN A 36 -0.69 16.43 8.37
N ALA A 37 -1.61 16.05 9.26
CA ALA A 37 -1.57 16.37 10.67
C ALA A 37 -2.00 15.14 11.48
N CYS A 38 -1.32 14.92 12.60
CA CYS A 38 -1.56 13.80 13.51
C CYS A 38 -1.52 14.29 14.96
N THR A 39 -2.26 13.61 15.83
CA THR A 39 -2.18 13.84 17.27
C THR A 39 -0.84 13.32 17.82
N MET A 40 -0.39 13.90 18.93
CA MET A 40 0.82 13.47 19.66
C MET A 40 0.56 12.29 20.60
N ASP A 41 -0.43 11.46 20.26
CA ASP A 41 -0.80 10.30 21.04
C ASP A 41 0.14 9.13 20.73
N TYR A 42 0.75 8.55 21.76
CA TYR A 42 1.75 7.51 21.63
C TYR A 42 1.09 6.12 21.73
N ARG A 43 0.81 5.54 20.57
CA ARG A 43 0.29 4.18 20.38
C ARG A 43 1.13 3.51 19.30
N PRO A 44 2.32 3.01 19.64
CA PRO A 44 3.33 2.72 18.65
C PRO A 44 2.91 1.63 17.67
N VAL A 45 3.47 1.73 16.47
CA VAL A 45 3.27 0.78 15.38
C VAL A 45 4.61 0.45 14.75
N CYS A 46 4.73 -0.75 14.21
CA CYS A 46 5.89 -1.16 13.45
C CYS A 46 5.58 -0.88 11.97
N ALA A 47 6.24 0.11 11.38
CA ALA A 47 5.97 0.61 10.02
C ALA A 47 6.92 -0.03 9.00
N LEU A 48 6.38 -0.55 7.90
CA LEU A 48 7.13 -1.07 6.76
C LEU A 48 7.39 0.05 5.77
N HIS A 49 8.65 0.37 5.56
CA HIS A 49 9.07 1.35 4.56
C HIS A 49 9.26 0.71 3.18
N ARG A 50 9.26 1.55 2.15
CA ARG A 50 9.56 1.19 0.75
C ARG A 50 10.91 0.50 0.55
N ASP A 51 11.86 0.73 1.46
CA ASP A 51 13.17 0.07 1.47
C ASP A 51 13.14 -1.34 2.10
N GLY A 52 11.95 -1.84 2.48
CA GLY A 52 11.75 -3.15 3.09
C GLY A 52 12.07 -3.21 4.59
N ARG A 53 12.52 -2.12 5.20
CA ARG A 53 12.86 -2.09 6.63
C ARG A 53 11.64 -1.76 7.48
N TRP A 54 11.62 -2.35 8.66
CA TRP A 54 10.64 -2.10 9.70
C TRP A 54 11.20 -1.13 10.73
N ARG A 55 10.41 -0.10 11.09
CA ARG A 55 10.79 0.88 12.11
C ARG A 55 9.60 1.23 12.99
N THR A 56 9.84 1.42 14.27
CA THR A 56 8.81 1.90 15.20
C THR A 56 8.45 3.34 14.87
N ALA A 57 7.16 3.61 14.73
CA ALA A 57 6.58 4.95 14.65
C ALA A 57 5.69 5.20 15.86
N GLY A 58 5.52 6.46 16.27
CA GLY A 58 4.78 6.82 17.49
C GLY A 58 3.30 6.48 17.45
N ASN A 59 2.67 6.52 16.27
CA ASN A 59 1.33 6.00 16.03
C ASN A 59 1.07 5.74 14.54
N ALA A 60 -0.06 5.09 14.23
CA ALA A 60 -0.48 4.77 12.87
C ALA A 60 -0.65 6.01 11.97
N CYS A 61 -1.14 7.13 12.51
CA CYS A 61 -1.29 8.36 11.74
C CYS A 61 0.08 8.89 11.31
N SER A 62 1.01 9.05 12.25
CA SER A 62 2.37 9.51 11.98
C SER A 62 3.12 8.56 11.04
N ALA A 63 2.90 7.24 11.18
CA ALA A 63 3.45 6.26 10.25
C ALA A 63 2.95 6.49 8.82
N CYS A 64 1.62 6.59 8.62
CA CYS A 64 1.07 6.81 7.30
C CYS A 64 1.23 8.24 6.78
N GLY A 65 1.56 9.23 7.62
CA GLY A 65 1.97 10.56 7.18
C GLY A 65 3.30 10.55 6.40
N ASP A 66 4.19 9.59 6.68
CA ASP A 66 5.42 9.40 5.93
C ASP A 66 5.14 8.67 4.60
N ALA A 67 5.35 9.37 3.48
CA ALA A 67 5.14 8.86 2.12
C ALA A 67 5.98 7.60 1.79
N THR A 68 7.05 7.34 2.55
CA THR A 68 7.89 6.15 2.39
C THR A 68 7.30 4.91 3.06
N VAL A 69 6.33 5.05 3.97
CA VAL A 69 5.67 3.94 4.64
C VAL A 69 4.60 3.34 3.73
N LEU A 70 4.61 2.02 3.58
CA LEU A 70 3.65 1.24 2.80
C LEU A 70 2.49 0.74 3.67
N GLY A 71 2.77 0.43 4.94
CA GLY A 71 1.81 -0.08 5.91
C GLY A 71 2.46 -0.33 7.27
N TRP A 72 1.67 -0.81 8.23
CA TRP A 72 2.12 -0.94 9.62
C TRP A 72 1.45 -2.11 10.35
N ARG A 73 2.07 -2.56 11.45
CA ARG A 73 1.55 -3.54 12.41
C ARG A 73 1.36 -2.87 13.76
N GLU A 74 0.43 -3.37 14.56
CA GLU A 74 0.25 -2.89 15.93
C GLU A 74 1.47 -3.20 16.80
N GLY A 75 1.82 -2.27 17.69
CA GLY A 75 2.95 -2.41 18.61
C GLY A 75 4.29 -1.97 17.99
N GLU A 76 5.30 -1.80 18.83
CA GLU A 76 6.67 -1.51 18.39
C GLU A 76 7.25 -2.67 17.57
N CYS A 77 8.27 -2.38 16.77
CA CYS A 77 9.01 -3.46 16.12
C CYS A 77 9.72 -4.31 17.16
N SER A 78 9.54 -5.64 17.10
CA SER A 78 10.32 -6.56 17.91
C SER A 78 11.80 -6.37 17.59
N THR A 79 12.61 -6.03 18.59
CA THR A 79 14.07 -6.18 18.45
C THR A 79 14.37 -7.62 18.04
N PRO A 80 15.25 -7.86 17.05
CA PRO A 80 15.79 -9.19 16.84
C PRO A 80 16.40 -9.64 18.16
N ARG A 81 15.91 -10.74 18.73
CA ARG A 81 16.54 -11.37 19.88
C ARG A 81 17.66 -12.28 19.38
#